data_AF-A0A7J0C3C1-F1
#
_entry.id   AF-A0A7J0C3C1-F1
#
_cell.length_a   1.000
_cell.length_b   1.000
_cell.length_c   1.000
_cell.angle_alpha   90.00
_cell.angle_beta   90.00
_cell.angle_gamma   90.00
#
_symmetry.space_group_name_H-M   'P 1'
#
loop_
_entity.id
_entity.type
_entity.pdbx_description
1 polymer ?
#
loop_
_entity_poly.entity_id
_entity_poly.type
_entity_poly.pdbx_seq_one_letter_code
_entity_poly.pdbx_strand_id
1 'polypeptide(L)'
;MTDLDTELRHLLATPSLARQILTVVASALRSEDPVEPLTLDAVNDFLRGAALVLTDQMPTVIADEAIQRAARALPSIYSGETADAYALRVLQIARSA
;
A
#
# COMPACT_ATOMS: atom_id res chain seq x y z
N MET A 1 -27.74 -5.94 -22.10
CA MET A 1 -27.36 -6.32 -20.71
C MET A 1 -25.85 -6.58 -20.65
N THR A 2 -25.05 -5.68 -21.22
CA THR A 2 -23.60 -5.85 -21.50
C THR A 2 -22.75 -4.76 -20.84
N ASP A 3 -23.38 -3.67 -20.41
CA ASP A 3 -22.74 -2.49 -19.84
C ASP A 3 -22.27 -2.76 -18.40
N LEU A 4 -23.16 -3.33 -17.57
CA LEU A 4 -22.86 -3.68 -16.18
C LEU A 4 -21.73 -4.72 -16.04
N ASP A 5 -21.71 -5.76 -16.88
CA ASP A 5 -20.66 -6.78 -16.85
C ASP A 5 -19.30 -6.22 -17.28
N THR A 6 -19.29 -5.26 -18.20
CA THR A 6 -18.06 -4.58 -18.65
C THR A 6 -17.55 -3.65 -17.56
N GLU A 7 -18.45 -2.91 -16.91
CA GLU A 7 -18.11 -1.99 -15.82
C GLU A 7 -17.66 -2.73 -14.56
N LEU A 8 -18.29 -3.87 -14.23
CA LEU A 8 -17.83 -4.77 -13.17
C LEU A 8 -16.44 -5.31 -13.47
N ARG A 9 -16.17 -5.74 -14.71
CA ARG A 9 -14.83 -6.20 -15.09
C ARG A 9 -13.80 -5.08 -14.98
N HIS A 10 -14.13 -3.85 -15.36
CA HIS A 10 -13.24 -2.70 -15.19
C HIS A 10 -12.99 -2.35 -13.71
N LEU A 11 -14.04 -2.38 -12.89
CA LEU A 11 -13.95 -2.11 -11.46
C LEU A 11 -13.14 -3.19 -10.73
N LEU A 12 -13.28 -4.45 -11.14
CA LEU A 12 -12.50 -5.58 -10.63
C LEU A 12 -11.06 -5.63 -11.17
N ALA A 13 -10.82 -5.11 -12.38
CA ALA A 13 -9.48 -5.04 -12.97
C ALA A 13 -8.66 -3.86 -12.45
N THR A 14 -9.31 -2.82 -11.93
CA THR A 14 -8.64 -1.64 -11.38
C THR A 14 -8.11 -1.98 -9.97
N PRO A 15 -6.80 -1.82 -9.72
CA PRO A 15 -6.23 -2.03 -8.40
C PRO A 15 -6.92 -1.13 -7.38
N SER A 16 -7.38 -1.71 -6.27
CA SER A 16 -7.96 -0.92 -5.18
C SER A 16 -6.98 0.16 -4.70
N LEU A 17 -7.50 1.27 -4.17
CA LEU A 17 -6.64 2.35 -3.69
C LEU A 17 -5.70 1.89 -2.56
N ALA A 18 -6.17 0.97 -1.70
CA ALA A 18 -5.33 0.32 -0.69
C ALA A 18 -4.18 -0.48 -1.31
N ARG A 19 -4.44 -1.24 -2.39
CA ARG A 19 -3.40 -1.95 -3.14
C ARG A 19 -2.39 -1.01 -3.78
N GLN A 20 -2.84 0.13 -4.31
CA GLN A 20 -1.94 1.16 -4.85
C GLN A 20 -1.05 1.76 -3.75
N ILE A 21 -1.62 2.11 -2.60
CA ILE A 21 -0.87 2.59 -1.43
C ILE A 21 0.20 1.57 -1.02
N LEU A 22 -0.16 0.31 -0.82
CA LEU A 22 0.80 -0.74 -0.45
C LEU A 22 1.92 -0.92 -1.49
N THR A 23 1.59 -0.80 -2.78
CA THR A 23 2.58 -0.90 -3.87
C THR A 23 3.57 0.26 -3.82
N VAL A 24 3.09 1.49 -3.59
CA VAL A 24 3.95 2.68 -3.46
C VAL A 24 4.82 2.58 -2.21
N VAL A 25 4.25 2.17 -1.07
CA VAL A 25 5.00 1.94 0.18
C VAL A 25 6.13 0.95 -0.04
N ALA A 26 5.83 -0.19 -0.67
CA ALA A 26 6.88 -1.18 -0.93
C ALA A 26 7.94 -0.66 -1.90
N SER A 27 7.57 0.14 -2.91
CA SER A 27 8.56 0.76 -3.80
C SER A 27 9.47 1.74 -3.06
N ALA A 28 8.93 2.54 -2.13
CA ALA A 28 9.70 3.49 -1.35
C ALA A 28 10.64 2.80 -0.35
N LEU A 29 10.17 1.75 0.31
CA LEU A 29 11.01 0.93 1.20
C LEU A 29 12.19 0.29 0.47
N ARG A 30 12.04 -0.06 -0.81
CA ARG A 30 13.15 -0.63 -1.62
C ARG A 30 14.20 0.41 -2.04
N SER A 31 13.92 1.70 -1.90
CA SER A 31 14.90 2.76 -2.12
C SER A 31 15.68 3.15 -0.86
N GLU A 32 15.34 2.59 0.30
CA GLU A 32 16.03 2.82 1.57
C GLU A 32 17.37 2.06 1.66
N ASP A 33 18.18 2.46 2.64
CA ASP A 33 19.46 1.79 2.92
C ASP A 33 19.23 0.31 3.27
N PRO A 34 19.79 -0.64 2.50
CA PRO A 34 19.58 -2.06 2.72
C PRO A 34 20.21 -2.59 4.02
N VAL A 35 21.13 -1.85 4.65
CA VAL A 35 21.81 -2.30 5.88
C VAL A 35 21.19 -1.74 7.16
N GLU A 36 20.30 -0.75 7.06
CA GLU A 36 19.62 -0.18 8.23
C GLU A 36 18.41 -1.05 8.62
N PRO A 37 18.27 -1.41 9.92
CA PRO A 37 17.07 -2.10 10.40
C PRO A 37 15.81 -1.26 10.17
N LEU A 38 14.76 -1.89 9.67
CA LEU A 38 13.48 -1.22 9.48
C LEU A 38 12.83 -0.89 10.83
N THR A 39 12.34 0.35 10.95
CA THR A 39 11.58 0.81 12.12
C THR A 39 10.10 0.98 11.80
N LEU A 40 9.26 0.90 12.83
CA LEU A 40 7.83 1.15 12.67
C LEU A 40 7.55 2.59 12.23
N ASP A 41 8.33 3.55 12.72
CA ASP A 41 8.19 4.96 12.36
C ASP A 41 8.48 5.18 10.87
N ALA A 42 9.53 4.54 10.32
CA ALA A 42 9.82 4.58 8.89
C ALA A 42 8.65 4.03 8.05
N VAL A 43 8.08 2.88 8.44
CA VAL A 43 6.91 2.31 7.74
C VAL A 43 5.70 3.26 7.79
N ASN A 44 5.45 3.88 8.95
CA ASN A 44 4.35 4.84 9.11
C ASN A 44 4.54 6.08 8.24
N ASP A 45 5.78 6.57 8.12
CA ASP A 45 6.10 7.73 7.28
C ASP A 45 5.93 7.40 5.80
N PHE A 46 6.37 6.24 5.32
CA PHE A 46 6.10 5.80 3.95
C PHE A 46 4.61 5.62 3.68
N LEU A 47 3.87 5.04 4.62
CA LEU A 47 2.42 4.89 4.49
C LEU A 47 1.74 6.26 4.37
N ARG A 48 2.13 7.22 5.21
CA ARG A 48 1.60 8.58 5.17
C ARG A 48 1.95 9.29 3.86
N GLY A 49 3.20 9.18 3.40
CA GLY A 49 3.64 9.77 2.13
C GLY A 49 2.88 9.19 0.93
N ALA A 50 2.76 7.86 0.86
CA ALA A 50 2.01 7.18 -0.20
C ALA A 50 0.52 7.55 -0.18
N ALA A 51 -0.09 7.61 1.01
CA ALA A 51 -1.47 8.04 1.18
C ALA A 51 -1.68 9.46 0.68
N LEU A 52 -0.88 10.43 1.14
CA LEU A 52 -0.99 11.83 0.73
C LEU A 52 -0.92 11.99 -0.79
N VAL A 53 0.04 11.34 -1.44
CA VAL A 53 0.20 11.42 -2.90
C VAL A 53 -0.99 10.83 -3.64
N LEU A 54 -1.54 9.71 -3.17
CA LEU A 54 -2.62 9.00 -3.87
C LEU A 54 -4.02 9.53 -3.56
N THR A 55 -4.20 10.24 -2.44
CA THR A 55 -5.51 10.71 -1.98
C THR A 55 -5.69 12.23 -2.05
N ASP A 56 -4.72 12.99 -2.53
CA ASP A 56 -4.68 14.48 -2.49
C ASP A 56 -5.99 15.15 -2.95
N GLN A 57 -6.64 14.62 -4.00
CA GLN A 57 -7.87 15.20 -4.57
C GLN A 57 -9.14 14.40 -4.23
N MET A 58 -9.05 13.46 -3.29
CA MET A 58 -10.17 12.59 -2.95
C MET A 58 -11.00 13.14 -1.79
N PRO A 59 -12.30 12.82 -1.73
CA PRO A 59 -13.10 13.03 -0.53
C PRO A 59 -12.46 12.35 0.69
N THR A 60 -12.43 13.05 1.82
CA THR A 60 -11.76 12.59 3.06
C THR A 60 -12.20 11.18 3.49
N VAL A 61 -13.49 10.87 3.38
CA VAL A 61 -14.01 9.54 3.75
C VAL A 61 -13.43 8.41 2.89
N ILE A 62 -13.19 8.68 1.60
CA ILE A 62 -12.59 7.70 0.68
C ILE A 62 -11.11 7.54 0.98
N ALA A 63 -10.41 8.65 1.24
CA ALA A 63 -9.02 8.66 1.64
C ALA A 63 -8.81 7.86 2.93
N ASP A 64 -9.57 8.17 3.98
CA ASP A 64 -9.48 7.53 5.29
C ASP A 64 -9.73 6.02 5.22
N GLU A 65 -10.77 5.59 4.49
CA GLU A 65 -11.06 4.16 4.33
C GLU A 65 -9.93 3.44 3.60
N ALA A 66 -9.37 4.03 2.54
CA ALA A 66 -8.26 3.43 1.81
C ALA A 66 -6.99 3.34 2.65
N ILE A 67 -6.68 4.38 3.43
CA ILE A 67 -5.55 4.42 4.36
C ILE A 67 -5.73 3.36 5.45
N GLN A 68 -6.92 3.27 6.05
CA GLN A 68 -7.21 2.26 7.08
C GLN A 68 -7.10 0.85 6.53
N ARG A 69 -7.60 0.59 5.32
CA ARG A 69 -7.44 -0.72 4.66
C ARG A 69 -5.99 -1.06 4.40
N ALA A 70 -5.20 -0.11 3.89
CA ALA A 70 -3.78 -0.30 3.68
C ALA A 70 -3.04 -0.57 5.00
N ALA A 71 -3.29 0.24 6.03
CA ALA A 71 -2.69 0.07 7.36
C ALA A 71 -2.99 -1.30 7.98
N ARG A 72 -4.25 -1.76 7.89
CA ARG A 72 -4.66 -3.08 8.40
C ARG A 72 -4.04 -4.25 7.62
N ALA A 73 -3.71 -4.02 6.35
CA ALA A 73 -3.07 -5.02 5.51
C ALA A 73 -1.54 -5.07 5.69
N LEU A 74 -0.92 -4.10 6.36
CA LEU A 74 0.53 -4.11 6.58
C LEU A 74 0.94 -5.30 7.46
N PRO A 75 2.01 -6.02 7.07
CA PRO A 75 2.53 -7.11 7.89
C PRO A 75 3.22 -6.57 9.15
N SER A 76 3.31 -7.40 10.19
CA SER A 76 4.16 -7.10 11.35
C SER A 76 5.64 -7.11 10.97
N ILE A 77 6.41 -6.19 11.54
CA ILE A 77 7.86 -6.09 11.39
C ILE A 77 8.53 -7.12 12.30
N TYR A 78 9.48 -7.88 11.76
CA TYR A 78 10.29 -8.81 12.54
C TYR A 78 11.58 -8.14 13.05
N SER A 79 12.13 -8.68 14.15
CA SER A 79 13.38 -8.16 14.72
C SER A 79 14.53 -8.28 13.71
N GLY A 80 15.19 -7.15 13.43
CA GLY A 80 16.30 -7.08 12.46
C GLY A 80 15.87 -7.20 11.00
N GLU A 81 14.57 -7.12 10.69
CA GLU A 81 14.08 -7.12 9.32
C GLU A 81 14.58 -5.88 8.57
N THR A 82 15.08 -6.08 7.35
CA THR A 82 15.52 -5.00 6.47
C THR A 82 14.33 -4.43 5.69
N ALA A 83 14.48 -3.20 5.20
CA ALA A 83 13.45 -2.53 4.41
C ALA A 83 13.05 -3.33 3.14
N ASP A 84 14.02 -3.90 2.41
CA ASP A 84 13.74 -4.71 1.21
C ASP A 84 13.01 -6.02 1.54
N ALA A 85 13.38 -6.71 2.62
CA ALA A 85 12.70 -7.93 3.05
C ALA A 85 11.22 -7.66 3.42
N TYR A 86 10.97 -6.57 4.14
CA TYR A 86 9.61 -6.14 4.47
C TYR A 86 8.84 -5.72 3.22
N ALA A 87 9.47 -4.96 2.30
CA ALA A 87 8.86 -4.50 1.05
C ALA A 87 8.39 -5.66 0.17
N LEU A 88 9.15 -6.76 0.09
CA LEU A 88 8.73 -7.96 -0.64
C LEU A 88 7.43 -8.56 -0.08
N ARG A 89 7.28 -8.60 1.25
CA ARG A 89 6.06 -9.07 1.92
C ARG A 89 4.89 -8.13 1.65
N VAL A 90 5.11 -6.82 1.72
CA VAL A 90 4.09 -5.81 1.38
C VAL A 90 3.63 -5.97 -0.08
N LEU A 91 4.55 -6.19 -1.04
CA LEU A 91 4.19 -6.45 -2.44
C LEU A 91 3.40 -7.75 -2.61
N GLN A 92 3.74 -8.79 -1.87
CA GLN A 92 3.00 -10.05 -1.92
C GLN A 92 1.55 -9.86 -1.45
N ILE A 93 1.36 -9.09 -0.38
CA ILE A 93 0.02 -8.74 0.12
C ILE A 93 -0.72 -7.89 -0.90
N ALA A 94 -0.08 -6.85 -1.46
CA ALA A 94 -0.68 -5.99 -2.47
C ALA A 94 -1.13 -6.77 -3.73
N ARG A 95 -0.40 -7.81 -4.14
CA ARG A 95 -0.79 -8.66 -5.27
C ARG A 95 -1.97 -9.60 -4.97
N SER A 96 -2.18 -9.92 -3.70
CA SER A 96 -3.21 -10.83 -3.23
C SER A 96 -4.50 -10.10 -2.82
N ALA A 97 -4.47 -8.76 -2.85
CA ALA A 97 -5.55 -7.86 -2.48
C ALA A 97 -6.24 -7.21 -3.69
#